data_AF-A0A1Y4SBD9-F1
#
_entry.id   AF-A0A1Y4SBD9-F1
#
_cell.length_a   1.000
_cell.length_b   1.000
_cell.length_c   1.000
_cell.angle_alpha   90.00
_cell.angle_beta   90.00
_cell.angle_gamma   90.00
#
_symmetry.space_group_name_H-M   'P 1'
#
loop_
_entity.id
_entity.type
_entity.pdbx_description
1 polymer ?
#
loop_
_entity_poly.entity_id
_entity_poly.type
_entity_poly.pdbx_seq_one_letter_code
_entity_poly.pdbx_strand_id
1 'polypeptide(L)'
;MGISYYNGSGYPDPTAHYAVRHLEEEEKMLHIVYPTGHMDIRMDKFFPTTLDRARKLFRLMAQYSSSEDKHRLLEFLRQKEQKLGNQEESYSRLAMDSEKKMDINKYTSFARNAANEKHRTRRNIELLCQICRLEVSK
;
A
#
# COMPACT_ATOMS: atom_id res chain seq x y z
N MET A 1 -11.57 17.56 6.49
CA MET A 1 -11.91 18.75 5.68
C MET A 1 -11.71 18.35 4.22
N GLY A 2 -12.76 18.36 3.40
CA GLY A 2 -12.68 17.91 2.00
C GLY A 2 -12.21 19.04 1.08
N ILE A 3 -11.27 18.74 0.19
CA ILE A 3 -10.79 19.69 -0.83
C ILE A 3 -11.89 19.78 -1.91
N SER A 4 -12.35 20.99 -2.21
CA SER A 4 -13.33 21.22 -3.28
C SER A 4 -12.66 21.02 -4.63
N TYR A 5 -13.21 20.13 -5.46
CA TYR A 5 -12.77 19.90 -6.84
C TYR A 5 -13.26 20.98 -7.82
N TYR A 6 -14.08 21.91 -7.33
CA TYR A 6 -14.70 22.97 -8.11
C TYR A 6 -14.25 24.33 -7.58
N ASN A 7 -14.00 25.26 -8.50
CA ASN A 7 -13.76 26.66 -8.15
C ASN A 7 -15.06 27.33 -7.66
N GLY A 8 -14.96 28.58 -7.20
CA GLY A 8 -16.12 29.35 -6.71
C GLY A 8 -17.23 29.60 -7.74
N SER A 9 -17.01 29.26 -9.01
CA SER A 9 -18.00 29.33 -10.10
C SER A 9 -18.57 27.97 -10.51
N GLY A 10 -18.24 26.88 -9.80
CA GLY A 10 -18.79 25.55 -10.03
C GLY A 10 -18.17 24.78 -11.20
N TYR A 11 -17.07 25.27 -11.78
CA TYR A 11 -16.32 24.55 -12.81
C TYR A 11 -15.20 23.69 -12.18
N PRO A 12 -14.89 22.51 -12.73
CA PRO A 12 -13.77 21.70 -12.28
C PRO A 12 -12.49 22.53 -12.32
N ASP A 13 -11.81 22.68 -11.19
CA ASP A 13 -10.56 23.43 -11.13
C ASP A 13 -9.40 22.46 -11.37
N PRO A 14 -8.67 22.58 -12.51
CA PRO A 14 -7.51 21.75 -12.77
C PRO A 14 -6.49 21.85 -11.64
N THR A 15 -6.32 23.03 -11.04
CA THR A 15 -5.36 23.29 -9.96
C THR A 15 -5.71 22.52 -8.70
N ALA A 16 -7.00 22.49 -8.32
CA ALA A 16 -7.48 21.69 -7.21
C ALA A 16 -7.28 20.19 -7.45
N HIS A 17 -7.52 19.72 -8.68
CA HIS A 17 -7.25 18.32 -9.05
C HIS A 17 -5.77 17.96 -8.98
N TYR A 18 -4.87 18.85 -9.44
CA TYR A 18 -3.43 18.65 -9.31
C TYR A 18 -2.98 18.66 -7.85
N ALA A 19 -3.49 19.60 -7.04
CA ALA A 19 -3.19 19.67 -5.61
C ALA A 19 -3.62 18.39 -4.86
N VAL A 20 -4.82 17.88 -5.13
CA VAL A 20 -5.29 16.61 -4.54
C VAL A 20 -4.40 15.44 -4.95
N ARG A 21 -4.02 15.34 -6.23
CA ARG A 21 -3.12 14.28 -6.69
C ARG A 21 -1.75 14.34 -6.03
N HIS A 22 -1.16 15.52 -5.92
CA HIS A 22 0.12 15.70 -5.26
C HIS A 22 0.06 15.36 -3.77
N LEU A 23 -1.02 15.78 -3.08
CA LEU A 23 -1.24 15.43 -1.68
C LEU A 23 -1.39 13.91 -1.49
N GLU A 24 -2.14 13.22 -2.36
CA GLU A 24 -2.26 11.76 -2.31
C GLU A 24 -0.95 11.03 -2.63
N GLU A 25 -0.11 11.61 -3.48
CA GLU A 25 1.22 11.08 -3.80
C GLU A 25 2.16 11.26 -2.60
N GLU A 26 2.17 12.43 -1.97
CA GLU A 26 2.93 12.71 -0.74
C GLU A 26 2.46 11.86 0.46
N GLU A 27 1.15 11.62 0.58
CA GLU A 27 0.59 10.69 1.58
C GLU A 27 1.03 9.23 1.36
N LYS A 28 1.51 8.88 0.17
CA LYS A 28 2.08 7.55 -0.13
C LYS A 28 3.61 7.53 -0.08
N MET A 29 4.25 8.64 0.28
CA MET A 29 5.70 8.73 0.46
C MET A 29 6.10 8.47 1.90
N LEU A 30 7.07 7.57 2.09
CA LEU A 30 7.76 7.36 3.35
C LEU A 30 9.09 8.11 3.32
N HIS A 31 9.24 9.10 4.18
CA HIS A 31 10.48 9.85 4.34
C HIS A 31 11.30 9.28 5.51
N ILE A 32 12.57 8.96 5.26
CA ILE A 32 13.50 8.49 6.30
C ILE A 32 14.74 9.37 6.27
N VAL A 33 14.97 10.14 7.33
CA VAL A 33 16.14 11.00 7.48
C VAL A 33 17.16 10.31 8.39
N TYR A 34 18.38 10.10 7.89
CA TYR A 34 19.49 9.50 8.61
C TYR A 34 20.74 10.40 8.54
N PRO A 35 21.78 10.20 9.37
CA PRO A 35 22.87 11.16 9.50
C PRO A 35 23.62 11.50 8.19
N THR A 36 23.62 10.57 7.22
CA THR A 36 24.32 10.74 5.93
C THR A 36 23.39 11.16 4.79
N GLY A 37 22.10 11.37 5.03
CA GLY A 37 21.15 11.79 3.98
C GLY A 37 19.69 11.48 4.30
N HIS A 38 18.85 11.51 3.28
CA HIS A 38 17.45 11.10 3.39
C HIS A 38 17.15 10.04 2.33
N MET A 39 16.07 9.30 2.56
CA MET A 39 15.54 8.32 1.61
C MET A 39 14.03 8.44 1.56
N ASP A 40 13.54 8.54 0.33
CA ASP A 40 12.13 8.70 0.01
C ASP A 40 11.61 7.46 -0.71
N ILE A 41 10.60 6.82 -0.15
CA ILE A 41 10.03 5.58 -0.68
C ILE A 41 8.55 5.73 -0.95
N ARG A 42 8.18 5.53 -2.22
CA ARG A 42 6.78 5.34 -2.63
C ARG A 42 6.25 4.01 -2.09
N MET A 43 5.42 4.07 -1.05
CA MET A 43 4.86 2.90 -0.38
C MET A 43 4.02 2.03 -1.34
N ASP A 44 3.28 2.67 -2.26
CA ASP A 44 2.40 2.00 -3.23
C ASP A 44 3.15 1.14 -4.25
N LYS A 45 4.31 1.62 -4.72
CA LYS A 45 5.16 0.93 -5.69
C LYS A 45 6.15 -0.01 -5.02
N PHE A 46 6.62 0.32 -3.83
CA PHE A 46 7.64 -0.48 -3.15
C PHE A 46 7.06 -1.76 -2.55
N PHE A 47 5.85 -1.68 -1.95
CA PHE A 47 5.21 -2.83 -1.32
C PHE A 47 4.17 -3.48 -2.25
N PRO A 48 3.99 -4.81 -2.20
CA PRO A 48 4.77 -5.77 -1.43
C PRO A 48 6.18 -5.98 -2.01
N THR A 49 7.18 -6.01 -1.14
CA THR A 49 8.57 -6.30 -1.51
C THR A 49 9.01 -7.67 -0.99
N THR A 50 10.18 -8.14 -1.42
CA THR A 50 10.84 -9.33 -0.87
C THR A 50 11.26 -9.11 0.58
N LEU A 51 11.25 -10.16 1.40
CA LEU A 51 11.61 -10.07 2.82
C LEU A 51 13.01 -9.48 3.08
N ASP A 52 13.99 -9.72 2.20
CA ASP A 52 15.34 -9.15 2.33
C ASP A 52 15.33 -7.61 2.22
N ARG A 53 14.65 -7.09 1.18
CA ARG A 53 14.47 -5.64 0.98
C ARG A 53 13.66 -5.01 2.11
N ALA A 54 12.56 -5.65 2.51
CA ALA A 54 11.74 -5.21 3.65
C ALA A 54 12.57 -5.13 4.93
N ARG A 55 13.38 -6.16 5.22
CA ARG A 55 14.24 -6.21 6.41
C ARG A 55 15.23 -5.06 6.45
N LYS A 56 15.89 -4.75 5.33
CA LYS A 56 16.84 -3.62 5.25
C LYS A 56 16.14 -2.29 5.53
N LEU A 57 15.00 -2.07 4.89
CA LEU A 57 14.20 -0.87 5.09
C LEU A 57 13.72 -0.74 6.55
N PHE A 58 13.11 -1.78 7.10
CA PHE A 58 12.56 -1.74 8.46
C PHE A 58 13.63 -1.56 9.53
N ARG A 59 14.84 -2.09 9.32
CA ARG A 59 15.98 -1.82 10.23
C ARG A 59 16.36 -0.34 10.23
N LEU A 60 16.35 0.29 9.06
CA LEU A 60 16.62 1.72 8.96
C LEU A 60 15.49 2.53 9.60
N MET A 61 14.24 2.19 9.32
CA MET A 61 13.07 2.83 9.94
C MET A 61 13.07 2.70 11.46
N ALA A 62 13.43 1.52 11.99
CA ALA A 62 13.48 1.29 13.43
C ALA A 62 14.39 2.30 14.14
N GLN A 63 15.50 2.67 13.51
CA GLN A 63 16.51 3.58 14.04
C GLN A 63 16.19 5.06 13.80
N TYR A 64 15.65 5.41 12.63
CA TYR A 64 15.63 6.79 12.15
C TYR A 64 14.23 7.36 11.91
N SER A 65 13.19 6.53 11.82
CA SER A 65 11.82 7.00 11.62
C SER A 65 11.07 7.19 12.93
N SER A 66 10.15 8.16 12.93
CA SER A 66 9.25 8.43 14.05
C SER A 66 8.30 7.25 14.31
N SER A 67 7.68 7.21 15.49
CA SER A 67 6.61 6.25 15.76
C SER A 67 5.42 6.44 14.81
N GLU A 68 5.08 7.70 14.49
CA GLU A 68 3.99 8.04 13.57
C GLU A 68 4.21 7.45 12.17
N ASP A 69 5.39 7.61 11.59
CA ASP A 69 5.73 7.05 10.27
C ASP A 69 5.66 5.51 10.26
N LYS A 70 6.05 4.88 11.37
CA LYS A 70 5.97 3.42 11.54
C LYS A 70 4.51 2.95 11.58
N HIS A 71 3.63 3.66 12.29
CA HIS A 71 2.20 3.34 12.33
C HIS A 71 1.51 3.64 11.01
N ARG A 72 1.85 4.75 10.35
CA ARG A 72 1.35 5.10 9.01
C ARG A 72 1.68 4.01 7.99
N LEU A 73 2.92 3.50 7.98
CA LEU A 73 3.29 2.39 7.12
C LEU A 73 2.53 1.10 7.48
N LEU A 74 2.35 0.81 8.77
CA LEU A 74 1.60 -0.36 9.21
C LEU A 74 0.14 -0.30 8.74
N GLU A 75 -0.52 0.84 8.89
CA GLU A 75 -1.88 1.05 8.43
C GLU A 75 -1.98 0.93 6.90
N PHE A 76 -1.05 1.55 6.17
CA PHE A 76 -0.97 1.42 4.72
C PHE A 76 -0.88 -0.05 4.27
N LEU A 77 -0.02 -0.84 4.91
CA LEU A 77 0.13 -2.26 4.58
C LEU A 77 -1.13 -3.06 4.91
N ARG A 78 -1.82 -2.77 6.02
CA ARG A 78 -3.09 -3.40 6.39
C ARG A 78 -4.20 -3.09 5.39
N GLN A 79 -4.35 -1.82 5.01
CA GLN A 79 -5.30 -1.40 3.99
C GLN A 79 -4.99 -2.09 2.64
N LYS A 80 -3.71 -2.22 2.30
CA LYS A 80 -3.29 -2.94 1.09
C LYS A 80 -3.59 -4.44 1.15
N GLU A 81 -3.35 -5.09 2.29
CA GLU A 81 -3.72 -6.50 2.50
C GLU A 81 -5.23 -6.72 2.32
N GLN A 82 -6.05 -5.87 2.93
CA GLN A 82 -7.50 -5.93 2.79
C GLN A 82 -7.94 -5.74 1.33
N LYS A 83 -7.38 -4.74 0.64
CA LYS A 83 -7.67 -4.50 -0.78
C LYS A 83 -7.33 -5.70 -1.66
N LEU A 84 -6.17 -6.33 -1.43
CA LEU A 84 -5.75 -7.54 -2.14
C LEU A 84 -6.67 -8.72 -1.83
N GLY A 85 -7.14 -8.86 -0.58
CA GLY A 85 -8.15 -9.85 -0.21
C GLY A 85 -9.49 -9.66 -0.95
N ASN A 86 -9.98 -8.42 -1.02
CA ASN A 86 -11.21 -8.12 -1.76
C ASN A 86 -11.05 -8.39 -3.27
N GLN A 87 -9.87 -8.11 -3.83
CA GLN A 87 -9.55 -8.42 -5.23
C GLN A 87 -9.50 -9.92 -5.49
N GLU A 88 -8.84 -10.69 -4.62
CA GLU A 88 -8.80 -12.15 -4.66
C GLU A 88 -10.21 -12.74 -4.69
N GLU A 89 -11.08 -12.33 -3.77
CA GLU A 89 -12.48 -12.80 -3.73
C GLU A 89 -13.25 -12.40 -4.99
N SER A 90 -13.09 -11.16 -5.45
CA SER A 90 -13.77 -10.66 -6.65
C SER A 90 -13.37 -11.46 -7.89
N TYR A 91 -12.08 -11.71 -8.09
CA TYR A 91 -11.60 -12.52 -9.21
C TYR A 91 -12.02 -13.98 -9.08
N SER A 92 -12.06 -14.53 -7.88
CA SER A 92 -12.57 -15.88 -7.65
C SER A 92 -14.04 -16.01 -8.04
N ARG A 93 -14.88 -15.02 -7.70
CA ARG A 93 -16.30 -14.99 -8.10
C ARG A 93 -16.45 -14.89 -9.61
N LEU A 94 -15.71 -13.96 -10.24
CA LEU A 94 -15.71 -13.81 -11.70
C LEU A 94 -15.26 -15.08 -12.42
N ALA A 95 -14.31 -15.84 -11.86
CA ALA A 95 -13.88 -17.13 -12.40
C ALA A 95 -14.98 -18.19 -12.32
N MET A 96 -15.78 -18.20 -11.25
CA MET A 96 -16.90 -19.13 -11.06
C MET A 96 -18.10 -18.80 -11.97
N ASP A 97 -18.38 -17.51 -12.17
CA ASP A 97 -19.49 -17.01 -12.98
C ASP A 97 -19.19 -17.04 -14.49
N SER A 98 -17.94 -17.29 -14.88
CA SER A 98 -17.51 -17.30 -16.27
C SER A 98 -17.78 -18.65 -16.95
N GLU A 99 -18.45 -18.63 -18.10
CA GLU A 99 -18.69 -19.83 -18.92
C GLU A 99 -17.53 -20.14 -19.88
N LYS A 100 -16.74 -19.11 -20.24
CA LYS A 100 -15.63 -19.23 -21.20
C LYS A 100 -14.36 -19.67 -20.49
N LYS A 101 -13.80 -20.81 -20.92
CA LYS A 101 -12.54 -21.36 -20.40
C LYS A 101 -11.37 -20.36 -20.37
N MET A 102 -11.26 -19.47 -21.37
CA MET A 102 -10.22 -18.43 -21.38
C MET A 102 -10.40 -17.41 -20.25
N ASP A 103 -11.63 -16.99 -19.97
CA ASP A 103 -11.93 -16.03 -18.91
C ASP A 103 -11.75 -16.66 -17.53
N ILE A 104 -12.15 -17.93 -17.36
CA ILE A 104 -11.86 -18.73 -16.16
C ILE A 104 -10.34 -18.77 -15.89
N ASN A 105 -9.53 -19.13 -16.88
CA ASN A 105 -8.07 -19.17 -16.73
C ASN A 105 -7.48 -17.80 -16.39
N LYS A 106 -8.01 -16.73 -16.99
CA LYS A 106 -7.57 -15.37 -16.73
C LYS A 106 -7.89 -14.95 -15.30
N TYR A 107 -9.13 -15.09 -14.85
CA TYR A 107 -9.55 -14.67 -13.51
C TYR A 107 -8.93 -15.54 -12.41
N THR A 108 -8.74 -16.84 -12.64
CA THR A 108 -8.00 -17.70 -11.70
C THR A 108 -6.53 -17.27 -11.58
N SER A 109 -5.88 -16.88 -12.68
CA SER A 109 -4.52 -16.34 -12.62
C SER A 109 -4.44 -15.03 -11.84
N PHE A 110 -5.44 -14.15 -11.99
CA PHE A 110 -5.52 -12.89 -11.25
C PHE A 110 -5.79 -13.12 -9.76
N ALA A 111 -6.70 -14.03 -9.41
CA ALA A 111 -6.95 -14.43 -8.02
C ALA A 111 -5.68 -14.98 -7.37
N ARG A 112 -4.95 -15.86 -8.08
CA ARG A 112 -3.67 -16.41 -7.60
C ARG A 112 -2.62 -15.33 -7.39
N ASN A 113 -2.50 -14.38 -8.31
CA ASN A 113 -1.55 -13.27 -8.17
C ASN A 113 -1.91 -12.37 -6.98
N ALA A 114 -3.20 -12.03 -6.82
CA ALA A 114 -3.68 -11.26 -5.68
C ALA A 114 -3.41 -11.98 -4.34
N ALA A 115 -3.64 -13.30 -4.28
CA ALA A 115 -3.33 -14.12 -3.11
C ALA A 115 -1.83 -14.13 -2.77
N ASN A 116 -0.97 -14.27 -3.80
CA ASN A 116 0.49 -14.22 -3.62
C ASN A 116 0.96 -12.85 -3.10
N GLU A 117 0.42 -11.75 -3.64
CA GLU A 117 0.74 -10.39 -3.18
C GLU A 117 0.22 -10.13 -1.77
N LYS A 118 -0.98 -10.60 -1.44
CA LYS A 118 -1.58 -10.53 -0.09
C LYS A 118 -0.69 -11.25 0.91
N HIS A 119 -0.29 -12.49 0.60
CA HIS A 119 0.62 -13.25 1.45
C HIS A 119 1.95 -12.52 1.68
N ARG A 120 2.57 -11.96 0.62
CA ARG A 120 3.81 -11.16 0.77
C ARG A 120 3.58 -9.91 1.61
N THR A 121 2.45 -9.24 1.44
CA THR A 121 2.09 -8.05 2.22
C THR A 121 1.97 -8.41 3.70
N ARG A 122 1.27 -9.50 4.03
CA ARG A 122 1.16 -10.02 5.39
C ARG A 122 2.52 -10.33 6.02
N ARG A 123 3.42 -10.98 5.28
CA ARG A 123 4.77 -11.26 5.76
C ARG A 123 5.59 -9.98 6.00
N ASN A 124 5.38 -8.95 5.18
CA ASN A 124 5.99 -7.64 5.40
C ASN A 124 5.42 -6.95 6.65
N ILE A 125 4.12 -7.07 6.92
CA ILE A 125 3.49 -6.57 8.16
C ILE A 125 4.11 -7.25 9.39
N GLU A 126 4.17 -8.59 9.38
CA GLU A 126 4.76 -9.37 10.47
C GLU A 126 6.20 -8.93 10.76
N LEU A 127 7.00 -8.75 9.69
CA LEU A 127 8.39 -8.33 9.80
C LEU A 127 8.53 -6.87 10.29
N LEU A 128 7.63 -5.98 9.87
CA LEU A 128 7.60 -4.60 10.34
C LEU A 128 7.33 -4.55 11.85
N CYS A 129 6.30 -5.25 12.31
CA CYS A 129 5.98 -5.31 13.75
C CYS A 129 7.14 -5.91 14.55
N GLN A 130 7.77 -6.97 14.06
CA GLN A 130 8.91 -7.60 14.71
C GLN A 130 10.11 -6.66 14.85
N ILE A 131 10.48 -5.94 13.77
CA ILE A 131 11.68 -5.12 13.74
C ILE A 131 11.46 -3.77 14.44
N CYS A 132 10.32 -3.13 14.20
CA CYS A 132 10.00 -1.82 14.77
C CYS A 132 9.39 -1.91 16.18
N ARG A 133 9.20 -3.13 16.72
CA ARG A 133 8.57 -3.39 18.04
C ARG A 133 7.23 -2.68 18.20
N LEU A 134 6.42 -2.71 17.13
CA LEU A 134 5.07 -2.15 17.16
C LEU A 134 4.15 -3.14 17.86
N GLU A 135 3.38 -2.68 18.84
CA GLU A 135 2.34 -3.50 19.42
C GLU A 135 1.27 -3.75 18.36
N VAL A 136 1.01 -5.02 18.07
CA VAL A 136 -0.16 -5.40 17.30
C VAL A 136 -1.34 -5.19 18.24
N SER A 137 -1.97 -4.00 18.20
CA SER A 137 -3.27 -3.82 18.88
C SER A 137 -4.18 -4.97 18.43
N LYS A 138 -4.52 -5.79 19.41
CA LYS A 138 -5.42 -6.95 19.32
C LYS A 138 -6.84 -6.49 19.03
#